data_AF-A0A1X7UQT7-F1
#
_entry.id   AF-A0A1X7UQT7-F1
#
_cell.length_a   1.000
_cell.length_b   1.000
_cell.length_c   1.000
_cell.angle_alpha   90.00
_cell.angle_beta   90.00
_cell.angle_gamma   90.00
#
_symmetry.space_group_name_H-M   'P 1'
#
loop_
_entity.id
_entity.type
_entity.pdbx_description
1 polymer ?
#
loop_
_entity_poly.entity_id
_entity_poly.type
_entity_poly.pdbx_seq_one_letter_code
_entity_poly.pdbx_strand_id
1 'polypeptide(L)' 'MNAITSTVKGKDSFIVQPTGTGKSMCYAIPPLLTGKLAIVISPTISLMCDQVHKMEKHGVFATFLGFAQ' A
#
# COMPACT_ATOMS: atom_id res chain seq x y z
N MET A 1 7.11 -12.36 -0.22
CA MET A 1 7.18 -12.59 1.25
C MET A 1 8.31 -11.80 1.91
N ASN A 2 9.54 -11.85 1.40
CA ASN A 2 10.70 -11.18 2.03
C ASN A 2 10.53 -9.67 2.26
N ALA A 3 9.92 -8.94 1.32
CA ALA A 3 9.67 -7.50 1.47
C ALA A 3 8.78 -7.17 2.67
N ILE A 4 7.66 -7.86 2.84
CA ILE A 4 6.72 -7.65 3.95
C ILE A 4 7.43 -7.88 5.29
N THR A 5 8.15 -9.00 5.41
CA THR A 5 8.90 -9.33 6.63
C THR A 5 9.99 -8.28 6.91
N SER A 6 10.65 -7.77 5.86
CA SER A 6 11.66 -6.71 5.98
C SER A 6 11.04 -5.42 6.52
N THR A 7 9.91 -4.98 5.96
CA THR A 7 9.18 -3.78 6.40
C THR A 7 8.66 -3.92 7.84
N VAL A 8 8.11 -5.08 8.22
CA VAL A 8 7.66 -5.35 9.60
C VAL A 8 8.84 -5.28 10.60
N LYS A 9 10.06 -5.64 10.17
CA LYS A 9 11.29 -5.50 10.95
C LYS A 9 11.88 -4.09 10.92
N GLY A 10 11.20 -3.11 10.31
CA GLY A 10 11.67 -1.72 10.22
C GLY A 10 12.85 -1.52 9.27
N LYS A 11 13.04 -2.42 8.29
CA LYS A 11 14.09 -2.30 7.29
C LYS A 11 13.55 -1.72 5.98
N ASP A 12 14.33 -0.85 5.37
CA ASP A 12 14.04 -0.33 4.04
C ASP A 12 14.14 -1.43 2.98
N SER A 13 13.36 -1.30 1.91
CA SER A 13 13.31 -2.31 0.85
C SER A 13 13.04 -1.66 -0.49
N PHE A 14 13.87 -1.99 -1.47
CA PHE A 14 13.64 -1.67 -2.88
C PHE A 14 13.13 -2.91 -3.59
N ILE A 15 11.97 -2.81 -4.23
CA ILE A 15 11.27 -3.96 -4.81
C ILE A 15 11.09 -3.72 -6.31
N VAL A 16 11.66 -4.60 -7.12
CA VAL A 16 11.40 -4.65 -8.56
C VAL A 16 10.60 -5.90 -8.85
N GLN A 17 9.43 -5.72 -9.45
CA GLN A 17 8.54 -6.82 -9.80
C GLN A 17 7.81 -6.51 -11.12
N PRO A 18 7.32 -7.50 -11.88
CA PRO A 18 6.43 -7.30 -13.03
C PRO A 18 5.01 -6.85 -12.65
N THR A 19 4.28 -6.11 -13.48
CA THR A 19 2.87 -5.78 -13.19
C THR A 19 2.03 -7.02 -12.90
N GLY A 20 0.98 -6.88 -12.08
CA GLY A 20 0.11 -8.02 -11.70
C GLY A 20 0.64 -8.94 -10.59
N THR A 21 1.92 -8.85 -10.18
CA THR A 21 2.49 -9.75 -9.15
C THR A 21 2.22 -9.33 -7.69
N GLY A 22 1.25 -8.46 -7.45
CA GLY A 22 0.85 -8.10 -6.08
C GLY A 22 1.78 -7.17 -5.31
N LYS A 23 2.50 -6.25 -5.98
CA LYS A 23 3.34 -5.21 -5.31
C LYS A 23 2.60 -4.46 -4.21
N SER A 24 1.32 -4.17 -4.43
CA SER A 24 0.49 -3.46 -3.46
C SER A 24 0.42 -4.16 -2.11
N MET A 25 0.51 -5.50 -2.10
CA MET A 25 0.53 -6.27 -0.85
C MET A 25 1.78 -5.96 -0.01
N CYS A 26 2.89 -5.58 -0.65
CA CYS A 26 4.12 -5.26 0.07
C CYS A 26 4.02 -3.99 0.92
N TYR A 27 3.12 -3.05 0.60
CA TYR A 27 2.85 -1.88 1.43
C TYR A 27 1.53 -1.98 2.20
N ALA A 28 0.55 -2.77 1.73
CA ALA A 28 -0.76 -2.88 2.37
C ALA A 28 -0.77 -3.84 3.57
N ILE A 29 -0.01 -4.94 3.55
CA ILE A 29 0.02 -5.91 4.66
C ILE A 29 0.74 -5.37 5.91
N PRO A 30 1.94 -4.75 5.82
CA PRO A 30 2.66 -4.30 7.01
C PRO A 30 1.86 -3.44 8.01
N PRO A 31 1.07 -2.42 7.62
CA PRO A 31 0.27 -1.65 8.56
C PRO A 31 -0.82 -2.49 9.25
N LEU A 32 -1.41 -3.47 8.56
CA LEU A 32 -2.43 -4.36 9.13
C LEU A 32 -1.83 -5.29 10.19
N LEU A 33 -0.58 -5.73 10.03
CA LEU A 33 0.12 -6.57 11.00
C LEU A 33 0.67 -5.79 12.19
N THR A 34 1.05 -4.53 11.97
CA THR A 34 1.74 -3.70 12.98
C THR A 34 0.81 -2.72 13.69
N GLY A 35 -0.42 -2.53 13.22
CA GLY A 35 -1.36 -1.52 13.72
C GLY A 35 -0.91 -0.09 13.45
N LYS A 36 0.11 0.13 12.61
CA LYS A 36 0.65 1.44 12.27
C LYS A 36 -0.01 2.02 11.03
N LEU A 37 0.00 3.35 10.91
CA LEU A 37 -0.41 4.03 9.69
C LEU A 37 0.62 3.80 8.57
N ALA A 38 0.16 3.43 7.38
CA ALA A 38 0.97 3.44 6.16
C ALA A 38 0.65 4.66 5.31
N ILE A 39 1.69 5.33 4.82
CA ILE A 39 1.58 6.41 3.85
C ILE A 39 2.05 5.86 2.50
N VAL A 40 1.16 5.88 1.50
CA VAL A 40 1.45 5.42 0.15
C VAL A 40 1.47 6.63 -0.79
N ILE A 41 2.63 6.88 -1.40
CA ILE A 41 2.79 7.96 -2.38
C ILE A 41 2.51 7.39 -3.76
N SER A 42 1.50 7.94 -4.44
CA SER A 42 1.08 7.53 -5.77
C SER A 42 1.17 8.73 -6.74
N PRO A 43 1.60 8.52 -7.99
CA PRO A 43 1.82 9.61 -8.95
C PRO A 43 0.52 10.22 -9.51
N THR A 44 -0.62 9.51 -9.46
CA THR A 44 -1.87 9.94 -10.09
C THR A 44 -3.08 9.70 -9.19
N ILE A 45 -4.06 10.61 -9.25
CA ILE A 45 -5.33 10.52 -8.50
C ILE A 45 -6.11 9.25 -8.87
N SER A 46 -6.18 8.90 -10.16
CA SER A 46 -6.86 7.67 -10.61
C SER A 46 -6.30 6.43 -9.92
N LEU A 47 -4.98 6.34 -9.75
CA LEU A 47 -4.35 5.21 -9.08
C LEU A 47 -4.65 5.22 -7.57
N MET A 48 -4.73 6.40 -6.96
CA MET A 48 -5.10 6.54 -5.55
C MET A 48 -6.54 6.07 -5.31
N CYS A 49 -7.48 6.50 -6.15
CA CYS A 49 -8.87 6.03 -6.10
C CYS A 49 -8.97 4.50 -6.22
N ASP A 50 -8.27 3.91 -7.20
CA ASP A 50 -8.24 2.46 -7.38
C ASP A 50 -7.69 1.70 -6.17
N GLN A 51 -6.67 2.26 -5.51
CA GLN A 51 -6.08 1.67 -4.31
C GLN A 51 -7.03 1.75 -3.12
N VAL A 52 -7.65 2.89 -2.86
CA VAL A 52 -8.62 3.07 -1.78
C VAL A 52 -9.83 2.18 -1.98
N HIS A 53 -10.41 2.16 -3.18
CA HIS A 53 -11.57 1.32 -3.48
C HIS A 53 -11.27 -0.17 -3.32
N LYS A 54 -10.03 -0.62 -3.63
CA LYS A 54 -9.59 -1.99 -3.34
C LYS A 54 -9.52 -2.27 -1.84
N MET A 55 -9.06 -1.32 -1.02
CA MET A 55 -8.99 -1.51 0.44
C MET A 55 -10.40 -1.55 1.04
N GLU A 56 -11.31 -0.66 0.61
CA GLU A 56 -12.71 -0.65 1.04
C GLU A 56 -13.42 -1.98 0.75
N LYS A 57 -13.18 -2.56 -0.44
CA LYS A 57 -13.69 -3.90 -0.80
C LYS A 57 -13.26 -5.01 0.15
N HIS A 58 -12.13 -4.85 0.84
CA HIS A 58 -11.63 -5.80 1.82
C HIS A 58 -11.93 -5.36 3.27
N GLY A 59 -12.77 -4.34 3.47
CA GLY A 59 -13.11 -3.82 4.80
C GLY A 59 -11.96 -3.09 5.49
N VAL A 60 -10.94 -2.66 4.74
CA VAL A 60 -9.79 -1.93 5.27
C VAL A 60 -10.04 -0.44 5.11
N PHE A 61 -9.96 0.30 6.21
CA PHE A 61 -10.05 1.75 6.19
C PHE A 61 -8.83 2.35 5.46
N ALA A 62 -9.09 3.08 4.38
CA ALA A 62 -8.11 3.82 3.62
C ALA A 62 -8.73 5.11 3.09
N THR A 63 -7.92 6.13 2.89
CA THR A 63 -8.32 7.39 2.25
C THR A 63 -7.17 7.95 1.44
N PHE A 64 -7.43 8.93 0.60
CA PHE A 64 -6.41 9.61 -0.19
C PHE A 64 -6.54 11.13 -0.08
N LEU A 65 -5.43 11.84 -0.25
CA LEU A 65 -5.38 13.29 -0.29
C LEU A 65 -4.72 13.71 -1.60
N GLY A 66 -5.36 14.59 -2.37
CA GLY A 66 -4.80 15.10 -3.61
C GLY A 66 -5.56 16.31 -4.14
N PHE A 67 -4.96 17.01 -5.10
CA PHE A 67 -5.48 18.26 -5.67
C PHE A 67 -6.66 18.08 -6.66
N ALA A 68 -7.47 17.04 -6.47
CA ALA A 68 -8.72 16.84 -7.19
C ALA A 68 -9.86 16.92 -6.17
N GLN A 69 -10.24 18.15 -5.82
CA GLN A 69 -11.56 18.47 -5.25
C GLN A 69 -12.48 18.92 -6.38
#